data_AF-W0QCR4-F1
#
_entry.id   AF-W0QCR4-F1
#
_cell.length_a   1.000
_cell.length_b   1.000
_cell.length_c   1.000
_cell.angle_alpha   90.00
_cell.angle_beta   90.00
_cell.angle_gamma   90.00
#
_symmetry.space_group_name_H-M   'P 1'
#
loop_
_entity.id
_entity.type
_entity.pdbx_description
1 polymer ?
#
loop_
_entity_poly.entity_id
_entity_poly.type
_entity_poly.pdbx_seq_one_letter_code
_entity_poly.pdbx_strand_id
1 'polypeptide(L)' 'MAVHQVLTANIASITDLKRDPMGTVKEGAAESGAIAILNSNEPAFYCLPPQTFQYFQKLQRMAKANQ' A
#
# COMPACT_ATOMS: atom_id res chain seq x y z
N MET A 1 12.48 10.00 17.07
CA MET A 1 12.15 9.58 15.70
C MET A 1 12.04 8.07 15.71
N ALA A 2 10.85 7.52 15.45
CA ALA A 2 10.66 6.07 15.35
C ALA A 2 10.99 5.64 13.91
N VAL A 3 11.94 4.72 13.76
CA VAL A 3 12.26 4.13 12.46
C VAL A 3 11.11 3.21 12.07
N HIS A 4 10.37 3.58 11.02
CA HIS A 4 9.30 2.74 10.49
C HIS A 4 9.82 1.91 9.32
N GLN A 5 9.70 0.59 9.43
CA GLN A 5 10.00 -0.30 8.31
C GLN A 5 8.90 -0.20 7.26
N VAL A 6 9.28 0.16 6.03
CA VAL A 6 8.38 0.10 4.87
C VAL A 6 8.31 -1.36 4.38
N LEU A 7 7.09 -1.88 4.20
CA LEU A 7 6.80 -3.27 3.88
C LEU A 7 6.62 -3.53 2.37
N THR A 8 6.95 -2.54 1.55
CA THR A 8 6.90 -2.60 0.08
C THR A 8 8.14 -1.96 -0.50
N ALA A 9 8.50 -2.36 -1.72
CA ALA A 9 9.61 -1.76 -2.47
C ALA A 9 9.29 -0.35 -2.98
N ASN A 10 8.01 0.00 -3.11
CA ASN A 10 7.58 1.22 -3.80
C ASN A 10 6.97 2.23 -2.83
N ILE A 11 7.51 3.46 -2.83
CA ILE A 11 7.03 4.58 -2.03
C ILE A 11 6.62 5.76 -2.91
N ALA A 12 5.64 6.54 -2.47
CA ALA A 12 5.32 7.84 -3.04
C ALA A 12 4.99 8.85 -1.94
N SER A 13 5.14 10.15 -2.22
CA SER A 13 4.73 11.18 -1.28
C SER A 13 3.22 11.44 -1.37
N ILE A 14 2.64 12.01 -0.32
CA ILE A 14 1.26 12.50 -0.34
C ILE A 14 1.05 13.59 -1.41
N THR A 15 2.12 14.30 -1.79
CA THR A 15 2.08 15.33 -2.85
C THR A 15 1.95 14.69 -4.22
N ASP A 16 2.70 13.62 -4.49
CA ASP A 16 2.60 12.88 -5.76
C ASP A 16 1.22 12.23 -5.90
N LEU A 17 0.73 11.62 -4.81
CA LEU A 17 -0.60 11.04 -4.78
C LEU A 17 -1.70 12.08 -5.04
N LYS A 18 -1.58 13.29 -4.49
CA LYS A 18 -2.55 14.38 -4.74
C LYS A 18 -2.50 14.88 -6.18
N ARG A 19 -1.32 14.89 -6.80
CA ARG A 19 -1.11 15.38 -8.17
C ARG A 19 -1.71 14.43 -9.20
N ASP A 20 -1.45 13.14 -9.05
CA ASP A 20 -2.00 12.10 -9.92
C ASP A 20 -2.26 10.82 -9.11
N PRO A 21 -3.47 10.69 -8.53
CA PRO A 21 -3.80 9.55 -7.68
C PRO A 21 -3.76 8.23 -8.45
N MET A 22 -4.30 8.23 -9.67
CA MET A 22 -4.46 7.02 -10.46
C MET A 22 -3.13 6.57 -11.05
N GLY A 23 -2.31 7.49 -11.57
CA GLY A 23 -0.96 7.19 -12.05
C GLY A 23 -0.06 6.69 -10.94
N THR A 24 0.01 7.42 -9.83
CA THR A 24 0.85 7.07 -8.67
C THR A 24 0.56 5.66 -8.15
N VAL A 25 -0.72 5.31 -7.97
CA VAL A 25 -1.09 3.98 -7.47
C VAL A 25 -0.88 2.90 -8.52
N LYS A 26 -1.22 3.15 -9.79
CA LYS A 26 -1.08 2.15 -10.86
C LYS A 26 0.37 1.78 -11.10
N GLU A 27 1.27 2.75 -11.19
CA GLU A 27 2.70 2.52 -11.41
C GLU A 27 3.34 1.88 -10.17
N GLY A 28 3.12 2.47 -9.00
CA GLY A 28 3.80 2.02 -7.79
C GLY A 28 3.28 0.69 -7.24
N ALA A 29 2.05 0.26 -7.53
CA ALA A 29 1.53 -1.00 -7.04
C ALA A 29 1.48 -2.12 -8.09
N ALA A 30 1.88 -1.87 -9.35
CA ALA A 30 1.84 -2.87 -10.42
C ALA A 30 2.70 -4.11 -10.12
N GLU A 31 3.90 -3.91 -9.57
CA GLU A 31 4.87 -4.99 -9.34
C GLU A 31 4.85 -5.51 -7.91
N SER A 32 4.79 -4.61 -6.93
CA SER A 32 4.83 -4.95 -5.50
C SER A 32 3.47 -5.31 -4.90
N GLY A 33 2.37 -5.05 -5.63
CA GLY A 33 1.00 -5.20 -5.13
C GLY A 33 0.58 -4.15 -4.08
N ALA A 34 1.49 -3.29 -3.64
CA ALA A 34 1.24 -2.24 -2.65
C ALA A 34 2.22 -1.08 -2.81
N ILE A 35 1.76 0.15 -2.58
CA ILE A 35 2.61 1.34 -2.51
C ILE A 35 2.46 2.02 -1.15
N ALA A 36 3.57 2.40 -0.52
CA ALA A 36 3.55 3.12 0.74
C ALA A 36 3.53 4.63 0.47
N ILE A 37 2.57 5.33 1.08
CA ILE A 37 2.41 6.77 0.97
C ILE A 37 3.04 7.43 2.18
N LEU A 38 4.00 8.31 1.92
CA LEU A 38 4.74 9.03 2.94
C LEU A 38 4.20 10.45 3.13
N ASN A 39 4.15 10.90 4.38
CA ASN A 39 3.94 12.30 4.75
C ASN A 39 5.10 12.75 5.64
N SER A 40 5.83 13.78 5.23
CA SER A 40 7.02 14.26 5.96
C SER A 40 8.05 13.15 6.27
N ASN A 41 8.27 12.25 5.31
CA ASN A 41 9.11 11.04 5.41
C ASN A 41 8.63 9.95 6.39
N GLU A 42 7.41 10.07 6.91
CA GLU A 42 6.78 9.05 7.74
C GLU A 42 5.74 8.26 6.93
N PRO A 43 5.72 6.91 6.99
CA PRO A 43 4.70 6.11 6.32
C PRO A 43 3.32 6.40 6.90
N ALA A 44 2.46 7.05 6.12
CA ALA A 44 1.12 7.41 6.55
C ALA A 44 0.11 6.27 6.31
N PHE A 45 0.15 5.64 5.12
CA PHE A 45 -0.72 4.53 4.76
C PHE A 45 -0.19 3.76 3.55
N TYR A 46 -0.74 2.57 3.30
CA TYR A 46 -0.50 1.79 2.09
C TYR A 46 -1.70 1.91 1.14
N CYS A 47 -1.44 2.15 -0.14
CA CYS A 47 -2.43 2.00 -1.20
C CYS A 47 -2.28 0.63 -1.86
N LEU A 48 -3.41 -0.03 -2.11
CA LEU A 48 -3.51 -1.36 -2.69
C LEU A 48 -4.47 -1.32 -3.90
N PRO A 49 -4.17 -2.02 -5.00
CA PRO A 49 -5.14 -2.28 -6.04
C PRO A 49 -6.36 -3.05 -5.49
N PRO A 50 -7.57 -2.83 -6.04
CA PRO A 50 -8.78 -3.49 -5.55
C PRO A 50 -8.67 -5.02 -5.47
N GLN A 51 -8.04 -5.64 -6.48
CA GLN A 51 -7.85 -7.08 -6.56
C GLN A 51 -6.95 -7.60 -5.43
N THR A 52 -5.87 -6.89 -5.11
CA THR A 52 -4.96 -7.24 -4.02
C THR A 52 -5.67 -7.14 -2.67
N PHE A 53 -6.44 -6.07 -2.44
CA PHE A 53 -7.20 -5.93 -1.20
C PHE A 53 -8.27 -7.02 -1.04
N GLN A 54 -8.96 -7.40 -2.11
CA GLN A 54 -9.90 -8.53 -2.10
C GLN A 54 -9.21 -9.85 -1.76
N TYR A 55 -8.03 -10.09 -2.34
CA TYR A 55 -7.23 -11.28 -2.04
C TYR A 55 -6.85 -11.35 -0.56
N PHE A 56 -6.37 -10.25 0.04
CA PHE A 56 -6.06 -10.20 1.47
C PHE A 56 -7.30 -10.43 2.35
N GLN A 57 -8.44 -9.85 2.01
CA GLN A 57 -9.68 -10.12 2.75
C GLN A 57 -10.09 -11.60 2.69
N LYS A 58 -9.92 -12.25 1.54
CA LYS A 58 -10.19 -13.69 1.38
C LYS A 58 -9.25 -14.52 2.26
N LEU A 59 -7.95 -14.24 2.22
CA LEU A 59 -6.95 -14.91 3.06
C LEU A 59 -7.28 -14.74 4.55
N GLN A 60 -7.59 -13.52 4.99
CA GLN A 60 -7.96 -13.25 6.37
C GLN A 60 -9.21 -14.04 6.79
N ARG A 61 -10.22 -14.16 5.93
CA ARG A 61 -11.42 -14.96 6.19
C ARG A 61 -11.10 -16.44 6.34
N MET A 62 -10.25 -16.98 5.47
CA MET A 62 -9.82 -18.38 5.52
C MET A 62 -8.98 -18.67 6.78
N ALA A 63 -8.07 -17.77 7.15
CA ALA A 63 -7.24 -17.91 8.35
C ALA A 63 -8.06 -17.92 9.65
N LYS A 64 -9.19 -17.20 9.69
CA LYS A 64 -10.13 -17.22 10.82
C LYS A 64 -11.01 -18.46 10.87
N ALA A 65 -11.26 -19.11 9.73
CA ALA A 65 -12.07 -20.33 9.66
C ALA A 65 -11.28 -21.59 10.08
N ASN A 66 -9.95 -21.51 10.08
CA ASN A 66 -9.04 -22.59 10.48
C ASN A 66 -8.49 -22.43 11.91
N GLN A 67 -9.09 -21.52 12.70
CA GLN A 67 -8.86 -21.35 14.14
C GLN A 67 -10.09 -21.81 14.90
#